data_AF-A0A8S1AJ33-F1
#
_entry.id   AF-A0A8S1AJ33-F1
#
_cell.length_a   1.000
_cell.length_b   1.000
_cell.length_c   1.000
_cell.angle_alpha   90.00
_cell.angle_beta   90.00
_cell.angle_gamma   90.00
#
_symmetry.space_group_name_H-M   'P 1'
#
loop_
_entity.id
_entity.type
_entity.pdbx_description
1 polymer ?
#
loop_
_entity_poly.entity_id
_entity_poly.type
_entity_poly.pdbx_seq_one_letter_code
_entity_poly.pdbx_strand_id
1 'polypeptide(L)'
;MWALKPMFDDAERNFPFDMWMPVNPEIAVQYYIGYAFQLITICISAYIYFGVDSVTFSAVIFGCAQLDIIKEKIMSITPVYDRQRSEAEEIQSKNYEKLVDCINHHQAVVKFTDLVENTYHSYLMFQLVGSVGIICMSALRIIVSEDLHTVMYKCVWYEQNLKFKRDLYFAMMRLSRPLVLRAGLYLRLSRQSFVGILRMSYSYFAVLNQTK
;
A
#
# COMPACT_ATOMS: atom_id res chain seq x y z
N MET A 1 -20.18 -1.73 -5.20
CA MET A 1 -21.37 -2.29 -5.88
C MET A 1 -21.27 -3.79 -6.16
N TRP A 2 -20.10 -4.35 -6.48
CA TRP A 2 -19.95 -5.79 -6.75
C TRP A 2 -20.36 -6.69 -5.55
N ALA A 3 -20.05 -6.27 -4.31
CA ALA A 3 -20.40 -6.99 -3.07
C ALA A 3 -21.89 -6.87 -2.66
N LEU A 4 -22.72 -6.16 -3.43
CA LEU A 4 -24.17 -6.13 -3.23
C LEU A 4 -24.92 -6.78 -4.40
N LYS A 5 -24.22 -7.07 -5.51
CA LYS A 5 -24.80 -7.71 -6.70
C LYS A 5 -25.59 -9.00 -6.38
N PRO A 6 -25.10 -9.95 -5.56
CA PRO A 6 -25.84 -11.18 -5.29
C PRO A 6 -27.05 -11.01 -4.35
N MET A 7 -27.31 -9.81 -3.80
CA MET A 7 -28.56 -9.52 -3.10
C MET A 7 -29.72 -9.18 -4.04
N PHE A 8 -29.43 -8.75 -5.27
CA PHE A 8 -30.43 -8.21 -6.21
C PHE A 8 -30.49 -8.95 -7.54
N ASP A 9 -29.57 -9.88 -7.79
CA ASP A 9 -29.42 -10.58 -9.06
C ASP A 9 -29.45 -12.10 -8.79
N ASP A 10 -30.50 -12.78 -9.24
CA ASP A 10 -30.69 -14.24 -9.10
C ASP A 10 -29.86 -15.06 -10.10
N ALA A 11 -28.99 -14.41 -10.88
CA ALA A 11 -28.04 -15.06 -11.77
C ALA A 11 -27.06 -15.97 -10.99
N GLU A 12 -26.59 -17.04 -11.66
CA GLU A 12 -25.73 -18.13 -11.14
C GLU A 12 -25.02 -17.81 -9.81
N ARG A 13 -25.47 -18.46 -8.74
CA ARG A 13 -24.93 -18.29 -7.38
C ARG A 13 -23.51 -18.81 -7.31
N ASN A 14 -22.56 -17.89 -7.35
CA ASN A 14 -21.14 -18.16 -7.14
C ASN A 14 -20.64 -17.35 -5.94
N PHE A 15 -19.68 -17.90 -5.21
CA PHE A 15 -19.05 -17.17 -4.10
C PHE A 15 -18.15 -16.05 -4.64
N PRO A 16 -18.07 -14.90 -3.92
CA PRO A 16 -17.15 -13.80 -4.23
C PRO A 16 -15.70 -14.20 -4.47
N PHE A 17 -15.21 -15.16 -3.68
CA PHE A 17 -13.87 -15.68 -3.78
C PHE A 17 -13.94 -17.19 -3.97
N ASP A 18 -13.25 -17.65 -5.01
CA ASP A 18 -13.02 -19.07 -5.26
C ASP A 18 -12.07 -19.62 -4.21
N MET A 19 -12.65 -20.12 -3.12
CA MET A 19 -11.96 -20.77 -2.01
C MET A 19 -12.73 -22.01 -1.63
N TRP A 20 -12.01 -23.07 -1.24
CA TRP A 20 -12.64 -24.25 -0.68
C TRP A 20 -13.42 -23.88 0.58
N MET A 21 -14.70 -24.23 0.63
CA MET A 21 -15.57 -24.00 1.77
C MET A 21 -16.39 -25.25 2.06
N PRO A 22 -16.73 -25.51 3.34
CA PRO A 22 -17.58 -26.64 3.71
C PRO A 22 -19.07 -26.42 3.37
N VAL A 23 -19.41 -25.34 2.67
CA VAL A 23 -20.78 -24.93 2.30
C VAL A 23 -20.93 -24.90 0.80
N ASN A 24 -22.08 -25.39 0.30
CA ASN A 24 -22.34 -25.46 -1.15
C ASN A 24 -23.13 -24.22 -1.62
N PRO A 25 -22.76 -23.62 -2.77
CA PRO A 25 -23.44 -22.44 -3.31
C PRO A 25 -24.81 -22.77 -3.93
N GLU A 26 -25.08 -24.03 -4.25
CA GLU A 26 -26.36 -24.50 -4.81
C GLU A 26 -27.53 -24.33 -3.83
N ILE A 27 -27.26 -24.45 -2.52
CA ILE A 27 -28.27 -24.34 -1.47
C ILE A 27 -28.33 -22.89 -0.96
N ALA A 28 -29.49 -22.25 -1.10
CA ALA A 28 -29.68 -20.82 -0.78
C ALA A 28 -29.17 -20.41 0.62
N VAL A 29 -29.55 -21.17 1.65
CA VAL A 29 -29.16 -20.86 3.05
C VAL A 29 -27.65 -20.98 3.25
N GLN A 30 -27.03 -22.04 2.70
CA GLN A 30 -25.59 -22.27 2.79
C GLN A 30 -24.80 -21.20 2.02
N TYR A 31 -25.32 -20.75 0.88
CA TYR A 31 -24.77 -19.65 0.10
C TYR A 31 -24.71 -18.35 0.91
N TYR A 32 -25.82 -17.91 1.51
CA TYR A 32 -25.83 -16.66 2.29
C TYR A 32 -24.92 -16.71 3.51
N ILE A 33 -24.83 -17.87 4.19
CA ILE A 33 -23.91 -18.06 5.31
C ILE A 33 -22.45 -17.93 4.84
N GLY A 34 -22.07 -18.67 3.79
CA GLY A 34 -20.72 -18.60 3.23
C GLY A 34 -20.37 -17.20 2.71
N TYR A 35 -21.32 -16.53 2.08
CA TYR A 35 -21.19 -15.16 1.60
C TYR A 35 -20.96 -14.17 2.75
N ALA A 36 -21.79 -14.23 3.79
CA ALA A 36 -21.66 -13.36 4.96
C ALA A 36 -20.31 -13.59 5.67
N PHE A 37 -19.89 -14.85 5.79
CA PHE A 37 -18.57 -15.17 6.35
C PHE A 37 -17.44 -14.55 5.54
N GLN A 38 -17.41 -14.75 4.21
CA GLN A 38 -16.39 -14.14 3.35
C GLN A 38 -16.38 -12.61 3.46
N LEU A 39 -17.56 -11.97 3.45
CA LEU A 39 -17.69 -10.53 3.58
C LEU A 39 -17.16 -10.01 4.92
N ILE A 40 -17.52 -10.67 6.03
CA ILE A 40 -17.04 -10.30 7.37
C ILE A 40 -15.52 -10.46 7.45
N THR A 41 -14.96 -11.56 6.95
CA THR A 41 -13.51 -11.80 6.94
C THR A 41 -12.77 -10.70 6.16
N ILE A 42 -13.29 -10.27 5.02
CA ILE A 42 -12.68 -9.19 4.22
C ILE A 42 -12.75 -7.86 4.98
N CYS A 43 -13.90 -7.53 5.58
CA CYS A 43 -14.06 -6.31 6.36
C CYS A 43 -13.12 -6.28 7.57
N ILE A 44 -13.03 -7.38 8.32
CA ILE A 44 -12.11 -7.51 9.46
C ILE A 44 -10.66 -7.37 8.99
N SER A 45 -10.28 -8.05 7.90
CA SER A 45 -8.93 -7.96 7.36
C SER A 45 -8.59 -6.53 6.96
N ALA A 46 -9.48 -5.85 6.23
CA ALA A 46 -9.30 -4.46 5.82
C ALA A 46 -9.14 -3.51 7.02
N TYR A 47 -9.94 -3.71 8.07
CA TYR A 47 -9.84 -2.94 9.30
C TYR A 47 -8.48 -3.16 10.00
N ILE A 48 -8.02 -4.41 10.11
CA ILE A 48 -6.72 -4.74 10.72
C ILE A 48 -5.58 -4.08 9.92
N TYR A 49 -5.57 -4.20 8.59
CA TYR A 49 -4.55 -3.55 7.75
C TYR A 49 -4.51 -2.04 7.95
N PHE A 50 -5.68 -1.38 7.89
CA PHE A 50 -5.77 0.06 8.10
C PHE A 50 -5.33 0.47 9.50
N GLY A 51 -5.65 -0.34 10.51
CA GLY A 51 -5.21 -0.12 11.89
C GLY A 51 -3.68 -0.13 12.01
N VAL A 52 -3.01 -1.13 11.43
CA VAL A 52 -1.54 -1.25 11.48
C VAL A 52 -0.87 -0.10 10.73
N ASP A 53 -1.35 0.24 9.53
CA ASP A 53 -0.85 1.39 8.76
C ASP A 53 -1.00 2.68 9.56
N SER A 54 -2.18 2.93 10.12
CA SER A 54 -2.47 4.13 10.92
C SER A 54 -1.55 4.28 12.13
N VAL A 55 -1.32 3.20 12.89
CA VAL A 55 -0.40 3.22 14.04
C VAL A 55 1.03 3.52 13.59
N THR A 56 1.47 2.91 12.48
CA THR A 56 2.82 3.15 11.91
C THR A 56 3.00 4.62 11.54
N PHE A 57 2.05 5.21 10.81
CA PHE A 57 2.09 6.64 10.47
C PHE A 57 2.06 7.52 11.72
N SER A 58 1.20 7.20 12.68
CA SER A 58 1.09 7.97 13.93
C SER A 58 2.39 7.96 14.73
N ALA A 59 3.07 6.82 14.82
CA ALA A 59 4.35 6.71 15.51
C ALA A 59 5.44 7.57 14.85
N VAL A 60 5.52 7.57 13.52
CA VAL A 60 6.46 8.42 12.77
C VAL A 60 6.16 9.91 12.98
N ILE A 61 4.89 10.30 12.86
CA ILE A 61 4.46 11.70 13.11
C ILE A 61 4.79 12.13 14.54
N PHE A 62 4.55 11.26 15.52
CA PHE A 62 4.90 11.52 16.91
C PHE A 62 6.40 11.74 17.09
N GLY A 63 7.25 10.90 16.47
CA GLY A 63 8.70 11.08 16.49
C GLY A 63 9.13 12.44 15.92
N CYS A 64 8.56 12.84 14.77
CA CYS A 64 8.82 14.16 14.18
C CYS A 64 8.39 15.30 15.12
N ALA A 65 7.20 15.21 15.73
CA ALA A 65 6.71 16.22 16.65
C ALA A 65 7.61 16.40 17.89
N GLN A 66 8.18 15.32 18.43
CA GLN A 66 9.13 15.41 19.54
C GLN A 66 10.44 16.11 19.13
N LEU A 67 10.92 15.89 17.91
CA LEU A 67 12.08 16.61 17.38
C LEU A 67 11.80 18.11 17.21
N ASP A 68 10.59 18.48 16.77
CA ASP A 68 10.18 19.88 16.69
C ASP A 68 10.12 20.54 18.07
N ILE A 69 9.61 19.84 19.10
CA ILE A 69 9.64 20.35 20.49
C ILE A 69 11.07 20.58 20.98
N ILE A 70 11.99 19.65 20.71
CA ILE A 70 13.41 19.83 21.06
C ILE A 70 13.97 21.07 20.35
N LYS A 71 13.68 21.23 19.06
CA LYS A 71 14.13 22.38 18.27
C LYS A 71 13.62 23.69 18.87
N GLU A 72 12.35 23.77 19.23
CA GLU A 72 11.77 24.96 19.89
C GLU A 72 12.44 25.25 21.24
N LYS A 73 12.68 24.24 22.06
CA LYS A 73 13.40 24.40 23.34
C LYS A 73 14.82 24.94 23.14
N ILE A 74 15.54 24.44 22.14
CA ILE A 74 16.89 24.93 21.80
C ILE A 74 16.83 26.38 21.30
N MET A 75 15.85 26.73 20.46
CA MET A 75 15.66 28.11 20.01
C MET A 75 15.24 29.07 21.14
N SER A 76 14.67 28.56 22.24
CA SER A 76 14.28 29.34 23.42
C SER A 76 15.43 29.65 24.39
N ILE A 77 16.68 29.26 24.07
CA ILE A 77 17.85 29.57 24.90
C ILE A 77 18.08 31.09 24.92
N THR A 78 18.15 31.66 26.12
CA THR A 78 18.25 33.12 26.29
C THR A 78 19.70 33.59 26.24
N PRO A 79 20.02 34.69 25.53
CA PRO A 79 21.36 35.25 25.51
C PRO A 79 21.75 35.86 26.87
N VAL A 80 23.04 35.74 27.22
CA VAL A 80 23.60 36.14 28.53
C VAL A 80 24.31 37.51 28.49
N TYR A 81 24.42 38.13 27.31
CA TYR A 81 25.12 39.41 27.14
C TYR A 81 24.39 40.57 27.85
N ASP A 82 25.16 41.52 28.41
CA ASP A 82 24.72 42.78 29.04
C ASP A 82 23.90 42.66 30.34
N ARG A 83 24.10 41.57 31.12
CA ARG A 83 23.41 41.36 32.41
C ARG A 83 24.33 41.49 33.61
N GLN A 84 23.74 41.82 34.77
CA GLN A 84 24.46 41.79 36.04
C GLN A 84 25.02 40.38 36.31
N ARG A 85 26.21 40.32 36.92
CA ARG A 85 26.95 39.08 37.15
C ARG A 85 26.13 37.97 37.82
N SER A 86 25.35 38.32 38.85
CA SER A 86 24.49 37.35 39.56
C SER A 86 23.36 36.80 38.68
N GLU A 87 22.79 37.61 37.79
CA GLU A 87 21.69 37.20 36.90
C GLU A 87 22.22 36.37 35.72
N ALA A 88 23.41 36.72 35.22
CA ALA A 88 24.10 35.98 34.17
C ALA A 88 24.44 34.54 34.59
N GLU A 89 24.93 34.35 35.83
CA GLU A 89 25.24 33.03 36.39
C GLU A 89 23.96 32.16 36.54
N GLU A 90 22.84 32.74 36.98
CA GLU A 90 21.56 32.03 37.10
C GLU A 90 21.02 31.58 35.73
N ILE A 91 21.07 32.45 34.71
CA ILE A 91 20.59 32.14 33.36
C ILE A 91 21.48 31.10 32.68
N GLN A 92 22.80 31.17 32.88
CA GLN A 92 23.73 30.18 32.35
C GLN A 92 23.45 28.79 32.93
N SER A 93 23.17 28.70 34.22
CA SER A 93 22.76 27.44 34.88
C SER A 93 21.46 26.89 34.27
N LYS A 94 20.43 27.73 34.12
CA LYS A 94 19.14 27.35 33.50
C LYS A 94 19.28 26.92 32.03
N ASN A 95 20.11 27.61 31.26
CA ASN A 95 20.37 27.27 29.87
C ASN A 95 21.10 25.92 29.74
N TYR A 96 22.04 25.65 30.64
CA TYR A 96 22.74 24.36 30.70
C TYR A 96 21.76 23.22 31.05
N GLU A 97 20.90 23.42 32.05
CA GLU A 97 19.86 22.45 32.42
C GLU A 97 18.93 22.15 31.24
N LYS A 98 18.42 23.19 30.55
CA LYS A 98 17.62 23.02 29.33
C LYS A 98 18.34 22.23 28.24
N LEU A 99 19.64 22.46 28.05
CA LEU A 99 20.43 21.74 27.05
C LEU A 99 20.57 20.27 27.40
N VAL A 100 20.87 19.94 28.67
CA VAL A 100 20.96 18.56 29.15
C VAL A 100 19.62 17.84 28.97
N ASP A 101 18.51 18.49 29.29
CA ASP A 101 17.17 17.94 29.06
C ASP A 101 16.88 17.68 27.57
N CYS A 102 17.29 18.59 26.69
CA CYS A 102 17.15 18.41 25.24
C CYS A 102 17.96 17.21 24.73
N ILE A 103 19.19 17.01 25.24
CA ILE A 103 20.04 15.87 24.89
C ILE A 103 19.40 14.57 25.37
N ASN A 104 18.95 14.51 26.62
CA ASN A 104 18.28 13.33 27.18
C ASN A 104 16.99 13.00 26.42
N HIS A 105 16.19 14.01 26.08
CA HIS A 105 14.98 13.84 25.28
C HIS A 105 15.32 13.32 23.87
N HIS A 106 16.33 13.89 23.21
CA HIS A 106 16.74 13.43 21.88
C HIS A 106 17.21 11.96 21.90
N GLN A 107 17.98 11.55 22.91
CA GLN A 107 18.37 10.15 23.08
C GLN A 107 17.16 9.23 23.28
N ALA A 108 16.13 9.68 24.00
CA ALA A 108 14.89 8.92 24.14
C ALA A 108 14.14 8.80 22.80
N VAL A 109 14.11 9.85 21.98
CA VAL A 109 13.51 9.83 20.63
C VAL A 109 14.27 8.86 19.72
N VAL A 110 15.60 8.84 19.75
CA VAL A 110 16.40 7.88 18.97
C VAL A 110 16.03 6.44 19.35
N LYS A 111 15.98 6.12 20.65
CA LYS A 111 15.55 4.79 21.12
C LYS A 111 14.12 4.44 20.69
N PHE A 112 13.22 5.43 20.69
CA PHE A 112 11.87 5.24 20.20
C PHE A 112 11.84 4.94 18.69
N THR A 113 12.60 5.67 17.88
CA THR A 113 12.72 5.41 16.44
C THR A 113 13.28 4.02 16.16
N ASP A 114 14.30 3.58 16.88
CA ASP A 114 14.83 2.21 16.76
C ASP A 114 13.78 1.14 17.09
N LEU A 115 12.96 1.38 18.13
CA LEU A 115 11.88 0.47 18.50
C LEU A 115 10.79 0.41 17.41
N VAL A 116 10.39 1.55 16.86
CA VAL A 116 9.41 1.64 15.77
C VAL A 116 9.95 0.92 14.53
N GLU A 117 11.20 1.17 14.15
CA GLU A 117 11.83 0.51 13.00
C GLU A 117 11.85 -1.02 13.20
N ASN A 118 12.35 -1.51 14.34
CA ASN A 118 12.43 -2.94 14.62
C ASN A 118 11.06 -3.62 14.76
N THR A 119 10.00 -2.87 15.06
CA THR A 119 8.63 -3.41 15.11
C THR A 119 8.01 -3.52 13.72
N TYR A 120 8.18 -2.48 12.89
CA TYR A 120 7.45 -2.37 11.62
C TYR A 120 8.25 -2.73 10.36
N HIS A 121 9.57 -2.96 10.44
CA HIS A 121 10.39 -3.23 9.24
C HIS A 121 9.88 -4.42 8.43
N SER A 122 9.48 -5.51 9.09
CA SER A 122 9.00 -6.73 8.43
C SER A 122 7.67 -6.48 7.74
N TYR A 123 6.73 -5.82 8.45
CA TYR A 123 5.44 -5.41 7.92
C TYR A 123 5.58 -4.54 6.67
N LEU A 124 6.40 -3.49 6.73
CA LEU A 124 6.64 -2.58 5.60
C LEU A 124 7.20 -3.31 4.38
N MET A 125 8.12 -4.27 4.59
CA MET A 125 8.65 -5.09 3.51
C MET A 125 7.55 -5.92 2.82
N PHE A 126 6.74 -6.64 3.61
CA PHE A 126 5.64 -7.45 3.05
C PHE A 126 4.58 -6.58 2.36
N GLN A 127 4.28 -5.41 2.91
CA GLN A 127 3.31 -4.47 2.34
C GLN A 127 3.78 -3.92 0.98
N LEU A 128 5.05 -3.54 0.87
CA LEU A 128 5.63 -3.05 -0.39
C LEU A 128 5.68 -4.15 -1.45
N VAL A 129 6.16 -5.34 -1.10
CA VAL A 129 6.24 -6.47 -2.03
C VAL A 129 4.85 -6.92 -2.47
N GLY A 130 3.92 -7.05 -1.52
CA GLY A 130 2.54 -7.48 -1.75
C GLY A 130 1.78 -6.50 -2.65
N SER A 131 1.82 -5.20 -2.33
CA SER A 131 1.13 -4.17 -3.12
C SER A 131 1.63 -4.12 -4.57
N VAL A 132 2.95 -4.11 -4.78
CA VAL A 132 3.53 -4.13 -6.13
C VAL A 132 3.19 -5.43 -6.85
N GLY A 133 3.22 -6.58 -6.16
CA GLY A 133 2.82 -7.87 -6.70
C GLY A 133 1.36 -7.87 -7.19
N ILE A 134 0.44 -7.37 -6.36
CA ILE A 134 -0.98 -7.24 -6.71
C ILE A 134 -1.16 -6.32 -7.93
N ILE A 135 -0.52 -5.14 -7.94
CA ILE A 135 -0.60 -4.20 -9.06
C ILE A 135 -0.08 -4.85 -10.35
N CYS A 136 1.06 -5.54 -10.29
CA CYS A 136 1.67 -6.19 -11.44
C CYS A 136 0.82 -7.36 -11.95
N MET A 137 0.27 -8.19 -11.06
CA MET A 137 -0.62 -9.29 -11.43
C MET A 137 -1.93 -8.79 -12.01
N SER A 138 -2.50 -7.73 -11.45
CA SER A 138 -3.71 -7.09 -11.97
C SER A 138 -3.46 -6.49 -13.36
N ALA A 139 -2.33 -5.82 -13.55
CA ALA A 139 -1.92 -5.30 -14.86
C ALA A 139 -1.72 -6.43 -15.88
N LEU A 140 -1.06 -7.53 -15.50
CA LEU A 140 -0.91 -8.71 -16.36
C LEU A 140 -2.27 -9.34 -16.68
N ARG A 141 -3.18 -9.44 -15.71
CA ARG A 141 -4.54 -9.94 -15.96
C ARG A 141 -5.30 -9.07 -16.95
N ILE A 142 -5.16 -7.74 -16.90
CA ILE A 142 -5.76 -6.83 -17.89
C ILE A 142 -5.14 -7.02 -19.28
N ILE A 143 -3.83 -7.28 -19.35
CA ILE A 143 -3.13 -7.52 -20.62
C ILE A 143 -3.52 -8.89 -21.20
N VAL A 144 -3.70 -9.90 -20.35
CA VAL A 144 -3.91 -11.31 -20.75
C VAL A 144 -5.38 -11.70 -20.83
N SER A 145 -6.31 -10.93 -20.22
CA SER A 145 -7.75 -11.18 -20.31
C SER A 145 -8.10 -11.26 -21.78
N GLU A 146 -8.42 -12.49 -22.21
CA GLU A 146 -8.51 -12.99 -23.58
C GLU A 146 -8.27 -11.93 -24.64
N ASP A 147 -7.14 -12.02 -25.38
CA ASP A 147 -6.86 -11.16 -26.54
C ASP A 147 -8.19 -10.91 -27.25
N LEU A 148 -8.70 -9.67 -27.18
CA LEU A 148 -10.03 -9.33 -27.69
C LEU A 148 -10.16 -9.80 -29.16
N HIS A 149 -9.02 -9.81 -29.84
CA HIS A 149 -8.80 -10.40 -31.15
C HIS A 149 -9.25 -11.88 -31.26
N THR A 150 -8.87 -12.74 -30.32
CA THR A 150 -9.26 -14.17 -30.26
C THR A 150 -10.75 -14.34 -30.02
N VAL A 151 -11.34 -13.54 -29.14
CA VAL A 151 -12.80 -13.56 -28.87
C VAL A 151 -13.58 -13.11 -30.11
N MET A 152 -13.14 -12.03 -30.75
CA MET A 152 -13.72 -11.54 -31.99
C MET A 152 -13.54 -12.52 -33.15
N TYR A 153 -12.45 -13.27 -33.18
CA TYR A 153 -12.22 -14.30 -34.20
C TYR A 153 -13.13 -15.52 -33.99
N LYS A 154 -13.38 -15.89 -32.72
CA LYS A 154 -14.27 -17.00 -32.32
C LYS A 154 -15.76 -16.66 -32.42
N CYS A 155 -16.13 -15.38 -32.57
CA CYS A 155 -17.54 -15.03 -32.71
C CYS A 155 -18.11 -15.59 -34.02
N VAL A 156 -19.44 -15.77 -34.10
CA VAL A 156 -20.12 -16.32 -35.28
C VAL A 156 -20.19 -15.27 -36.39
N TRP A 157 -19.05 -14.72 -36.81
CA TRP A 157 -18.95 -13.63 -37.79
C TRP A 157 -19.31 -14.08 -39.21
N TYR A 158 -19.19 -15.38 -39.50
CA TYR A 158 -19.43 -15.94 -40.83
C TYR A 158 -20.91 -15.90 -41.23
N GLU A 159 -21.84 -15.98 -40.28
CA GLU A 159 -23.29 -15.87 -40.49
C GLU A 159 -23.81 -14.42 -40.52
N GLN A 160 -22.94 -13.42 -40.34
CA GLN A 160 -23.33 -12.02 -40.23
C GLN A 160 -23.26 -11.25 -41.57
N ASN A 161 -23.96 -10.12 -41.61
CA ASN A 161 -24.02 -9.20 -42.74
C ASN A 161 -22.64 -8.64 -43.13
N LEU A 162 -22.47 -8.29 -44.42
CA LEU A 162 -21.22 -7.72 -44.96
C LEU A 162 -20.76 -6.45 -44.22
N LYS A 163 -21.71 -5.62 -43.74
CA LYS A 163 -21.41 -4.45 -42.93
C LYS A 163 -20.75 -4.84 -41.60
N PHE A 164 -21.28 -5.85 -40.92
CA PHE A 164 -20.73 -6.37 -39.66
C PHE A 164 -19.32 -6.96 -39.85
N LYS A 165 -19.11 -7.77 -40.91
CA LYS A 165 -17.80 -8.35 -41.23
C LYS A 165 -16.73 -7.28 -41.45
N ARG A 166 -17.07 -6.21 -42.18
CA ARG A 166 -16.16 -5.08 -42.42
C ARG A 166 -15.84 -4.32 -41.13
N ASP A 167 -16.86 -4.04 -40.32
CA ASP A 167 -16.69 -3.29 -39.07
C ASP A 167 -15.89 -4.13 -38.04
N LEU A 168 -16.09 -5.45 -38.01
CA LEU A 168 -15.33 -6.40 -37.18
C LEU A 168 -13.84 -6.43 -37.59
N TYR A 169 -13.54 -6.44 -38.90
CA TYR A 169 -12.17 -6.39 -39.39
C TYR A 169 -11.45 -5.08 -38.97
N PHE A 170 -12.13 -3.94 -39.08
CA PHE A 170 -11.60 -2.67 -38.57
C PHE A 170 -11.43 -2.66 -37.05
N ALA A 171 -12.34 -3.28 -36.31
CA ALA A 171 -12.23 -3.44 -34.86
C ALA A 171 -11.01 -4.29 -34.49
N MET A 172 -10.81 -5.45 -35.12
CA MET A 172 -9.63 -6.31 -34.92
C MET A 172 -8.32 -5.56 -35.19
N MET A 173 -8.22 -4.81 -36.29
CA MET A 173 -7.04 -4.00 -36.59
C MET A 173 -6.76 -2.90 -35.55
N ARG A 174 -7.80 -2.28 -34.98
CA ARG A 174 -7.66 -1.26 -33.93
C ARG A 174 -7.29 -1.86 -32.58
N LEU A 175 -7.78 -3.06 -32.29
CA LEU A 175 -7.59 -3.77 -31.02
C LEU A 175 -6.28 -4.54 -30.93
N SER A 176 -5.57 -4.76 -32.04
CA SER A 176 -4.20 -5.29 -32.05
C SER A 176 -3.15 -4.33 -31.47
N ARG A 177 -3.55 -3.17 -30.92
CA ARG A 177 -2.65 -2.29 -30.17
C ARG A 177 -2.47 -2.86 -28.75
N PRO A 178 -1.24 -3.19 -28.32
CA PRO A 178 -1.03 -3.75 -26.99
C PRO A 178 -1.42 -2.73 -25.91
N LEU A 179 -2.29 -3.16 -24.99
CA LEU A 179 -2.64 -2.41 -23.78
C LEU A 179 -1.41 -2.34 -22.85
N VAL A 180 -0.54 -1.35 -23.04
CA VAL A 180 0.64 -1.16 -22.19
C VAL A 180 0.27 -0.24 -21.02
N LEU A 181 0.02 -0.84 -19.86
CA LEU A 181 -0.10 -0.09 -18.61
C LEU A 181 1.28 0.44 -18.19
N ARG A 182 1.39 1.77 -18.05
CA ARG A 182 2.59 2.44 -17.56
C ARG A 182 2.30 3.12 -16.23
N ALA A 183 3.11 2.84 -15.21
CA ALA A 183 3.15 3.63 -14.00
C ALA A 183 3.93 4.92 -14.31
N GLY A 184 3.20 6.03 -14.46
CA GLY A 184 3.73 7.28 -15.01
C GLY A 184 4.18 7.16 -16.48
N LEU A 185 5.16 7.96 -16.90
CA LEU A 185 5.76 7.88 -18.24
C LEU A 185 6.88 6.83 -18.38
N TYR A 186 7.47 6.40 -17.26
CA TYR A 186 8.77 5.73 -17.26
C TYR A 186 8.70 4.21 -17.08
N LEU A 187 7.73 3.68 -16.32
CA LEU A 187 7.78 2.28 -15.88
C LEU A 187 6.61 1.48 -16.46
N ARG A 188 6.90 0.60 -17.43
CA ARG A 188 5.91 -0.37 -17.94
C ARG A 188 5.63 -1.39 -16.84
N LEU A 189 4.36 -1.61 -16.50
CA LEU A 189 3.97 -2.63 -15.53
C LEU A 189 4.06 -4.00 -16.21
N SER A 190 5.07 -4.79 -15.83
CA SER A 190 5.34 -6.11 -16.40
C SER A 190 5.98 -7.02 -15.36
N ARG A 191 6.02 -8.34 -15.62
CA ARG A 191 6.71 -9.33 -14.77
C ARG A 191 8.18 -8.96 -14.52
N GLN A 192 8.86 -8.40 -15.52
CA GLN A 192 10.26 -7.98 -15.37
C GLN A 192 10.40 -6.80 -14.41
N SER A 193 9.48 -5.85 -14.48
CA SER A 193 9.44 -4.69 -13.57
C SER A 193 9.19 -5.13 -12.13
N PHE A 194 8.31 -6.12 -11.91
CA PHE A 194 8.10 -6.72 -10.58
C PHE A 194 9.38 -7.35 -10.01
N VAL A 195 10.08 -8.18 -10.79
CA VAL A 195 11.35 -8.78 -10.37
C VAL A 195 12.42 -7.72 -10.12
N GLY A 196 12.44 -6.66 -10.92
CA GLY A 196 13.33 -5.51 -10.71
C GLY A 196 13.07 -4.80 -9.39
N ILE A 197 11.80 -4.58 -9.04
CA ILE A 197 11.41 -3.97 -7.77
C ILE A 197 11.78 -4.91 -6.60
N LEU A 198 11.47 -6.20 -6.69
CA LEU A 198 11.87 -7.19 -5.67
C LEU A 198 13.38 -7.18 -5.41
N ARG A 199 14.19 -7.13 -6.47
CA ARG A 199 15.65 -7.08 -6.36
C ARG A 199 16.12 -5.79 -5.70
N MET A 200 15.54 -4.64 -6.03
CA MET A 200 15.84 -3.39 -5.32
C MET A 200 15.45 -3.47 -3.86
N SER A 201 14.24 -3.92 -3.53
CA SER A 201 13.77 -4.02 -2.14
C SER A 201 14.66 -4.95 -1.32
N TYR A 202 15.03 -6.11 -1.85
CA TYR A 202 15.97 -7.02 -1.21
C TYR A 202 17.37 -6.41 -1.06
N SER A 203 17.87 -5.70 -2.07
CA SER A 203 19.16 -5.01 -2.00
C SER A 203 19.16 -3.93 -0.92
N TYR A 204 18.10 -3.12 -0.84
CA TYR A 204 17.93 -2.12 0.21
C TYR A 204 17.91 -2.76 1.60
N PHE A 205 17.15 -3.84 1.76
CA PHE A 205 17.10 -4.60 3.01
C PHE A 205 18.47 -5.17 3.40
N ALA A 206 19.19 -5.77 2.44
CA ALA A 206 20.51 -6.34 2.67
C ALA A 206 21.55 -5.29 3.07
N VAL A 207 21.50 -4.09 2.48
CA VAL A 207 22.38 -2.96 2.85
C VAL A 207 22.05 -2.47 4.26
N LEU A 208 20.78 -2.27 4.59
CA LEU A 208 20.36 -1.85 5.94
C LEU A 208 20.79 -2.85 7.02
N ASN A 209 20.76 -4.14 6.69
CA ASN A 209 21.21 -5.20 7.60
C ASN A 209 22.75 -5.29 7.74
N GLN A 210 23.51 -4.66 6.84
CA GLN A 210 24.98 -4.57 6.94
C GLN A 210 25.45 -3.31 7.69
N THR A 211 24.58 -2.30 7.83
CA THR A 211 24.89 -1.04 8.51
C THR A 211 24.57 -1.04 10.02
N LYS A 212 24.00 -2.13 10.55
CA LYS A 212 23.90 -2.43 12.00
C LYS A 212 25.06 -3.34 12.38
#